data_AF-A0A356TQ36-F1
#
_entry.id   AF-A0A356TQ36-F1
#
_cell.length_a   1.000
_cell.length_b   1.000
_cell.length_c   1.000
_cell.angle_alpha   90.00
_cell.angle_beta   90.00
_cell.angle_gamma   90.00
#
_symmetry.space_group_name_H-M   'P 1'
#
loop_
_entity.id
_entity.type
_entity.pdbx_description
1 polymer ?
#
loop_
_entity_poly.entity_id
_entity_poly.type
_entity_poly.pdbx_seq_one_letter_code
_entity_poly.pdbx_strand_id
1 'polypeptide(L)'
;ALAVFAAAAAAEAPLAAGAGRDLEEATRRMYKAMPRRVRKSLPEKLASLEGGQRVDEWARRVVRTAQRAGLLASDDLHVSMTRVLGRPPSREAVVSSIDARDLLLFWLSPVALGLRKKLGLAE
;
A
#
# COMPACT_ATOMS: atom_id res chain seq x y z
N ALA A 1 6.03 -3.33 0.71
CA ALA A 1 6.90 -3.94 -0.31
C ALA A 1 7.73 -5.12 0.22
N LEU A 2 8.23 -5.10 1.47
CA LEU A 2 8.92 -6.24 2.09
C LEU A 2 8.19 -7.58 1.90
N ALA A 3 6.86 -7.60 2.10
CA ALA A 3 6.03 -8.78 1.86
C ALA A 3 6.07 -9.29 0.40
N VAL A 4 6.22 -8.41 -0.60
CA VAL A 4 6.32 -8.79 -2.02
C VAL A 4 7.67 -9.44 -2.29
N PHE A 5 8.76 -8.85 -1.78
CA PHE A 5 10.10 -9.45 -1.90
C PHE A 5 10.21 -10.78 -1.15
N ALA A 6 9.64 -10.87 0.06
CA ALA A 6 9.56 -12.11 0.82
C ALA A 6 8.69 -13.18 0.14
N ALA A 7 7.58 -12.78 -0.51
CA ALA A 7 6.75 -13.68 -1.29
C ALA A 7 7.48 -14.22 -2.52
N ALA A 8 8.23 -13.35 -3.22
CA ALA A 8 9.07 -13.72 -4.35
C ALA A 8 10.16 -14.72 -3.96
N ALA A 9 10.88 -14.45 -2.86
CA ALA A 9 11.86 -15.37 -2.30
C ALA A 9 11.23 -16.70 -1.86
N ALA A 10 10.05 -16.67 -1.23
CA ALA A 10 9.32 -17.86 -0.78
C ALA A 10 8.79 -18.72 -1.94
N ALA A 11 8.68 -18.15 -3.13
CA ALA A 11 8.33 -18.84 -4.36
C ALA A 11 9.56 -19.26 -5.18
N GLU A 12 10.77 -19.18 -4.60
CA GLU A 12 12.03 -19.54 -5.26
C GLU A 12 12.32 -18.68 -6.51
N ALA A 13 11.75 -17.48 -6.58
CA ALA A 13 11.92 -16.52 -7.66
C ALA A 13 12.24 -15.12 -7.10
N PRO A 14 13.38 -14.94 -6.41
CA PRO A 14 13.72 -13.68 -5.78
C PRO A 14 13.88 -12.56 -6.81
N LEU A 15 13.33 -11.38 -6.51
CA LEU A 15 13.51 -10.18 -7.33
C LEU A 15 14.87 -9.56 -7.03
N ALA A 16 15.61 -9.18 -8.07
CA ALA A 16 16.95 -8.60 -7.96
C ALA A 16 17.01 -7.36 -7.03
N ALA A 17 15.99 -6.49 -7.06
CA ALA A 17 15.88 -5.31 -6.20
C ALA A 17 15.65 -5.64 -4.70
N GLY A 18 15.40 -6.91 -4.37
CA GLY A 18 15.36 -7.41 -3.00
C GLY A 18 16.73 -7.81 -2.46
N ALA A 19 17.78 -7.85 -3.28
CA ALA A 19 19.13 -8.22 -2.85
C ALA A 19 19.64 -7.28 -1.75
N GLY A 20 20.29 -7.84 -0.72
CA GLY A 20 20.83 -7.09 0.42
C GLY A 20 19.80 -6.70 1.49
N ARG A 21 18.52 -7.05 1.32
CA ARG A 21 17.49 -6.86 2.36
C ARG A 21 17.46 -8.07 3.29
N ASP A 22 17.29 -7.81 4.59
CA ASP A 22 16.95 -8.87 5.54
C ASP A 22 15.51 -9.33 5.32
N LEU A 23 15.36 -10.50 4.70
CA LEU A 23 14.07 -11.08 4.31
C LEU A 23 13.88 -12.48 4.92
N GLU A 24 14.81 -13.00 5.71
CA GLU A 24 14.81 -14.43 6.07
C GLU A 24 13.55 -14.81 6.85
N GLU A 25 13.25 -14.08 7.92
CA GLU A 25 12.07 -14.35 8.73
C GLU A 25 10.78 -14.11 7.93
N ALA A 26 10.72 -13.02 7.17
CA ALA A 26 9.56 -12.68 6.36
C ALA A 26 9.28 -13.73 5.28
N THR A 27 10.33 -14.25 4.65
CA THR A 27 10.28 -15.32 3.64
C THR A 27 9.77 -16.60 4.27
N ARG A 28 10.28 -16.98 5.45
CA ARG A 28 9.79 -18.16 6.19
C ARG A 28 8.31 -18.04 6.54
N ARG A 29 7.87 -16.87 7.01
CA ARG A 29 6.45 -16.61 7.31
C ARG A 29 5.60 -16.69 6.03
N MET A 30 6.06 -16.09 4.93
CA MET A 30 5.34 -16.14 3.65
C MET A 30 5.26 -17.55 3.08
N TYR A 31 6.34 -18.33 3.14
CA TYR A 31 6.35 -19.71 2.65
C TYR A 31 5.29 -20.58 3.37
N LYS A 32 5.14 -20.40 4.69
CA LYS A 32 4.13 -21.09 5.50
C LYS A 32 2.71 -20.62 5.20
N ALA A 33 2.51 -19.31 5.03
CA ALA A 33 1.19 -18.72 4.79
C ALA A 33 0.69 -18.91 3.34
N MET A 34 1.61 -19.05 2.38
CA MET A 34 1.28 -19.07 0.96
C MET A 34 0.93 -20.48 0.46
N PRO A 35 -0.29 -20.68 -0.10
CA PRO A 35 -0.68 -21.97 -0.66
C PRO A 35 0.30 -22.45 -1.74
N ARG A 36 0.55 -23.77 -1.81
CA ARG A 36 1.46 -24.36 -2.80
C ARG A 36 1.12 -23.96 -4.24
N ARG A 37 -0.17 -23.88 -4.58
CA ARG A 37 -0.64 -23.42 -5.91
C ARG A 37 -0.17 -22.00 -6.22
N VAL A 38 -0.26 -21.10 -5.24
CA VAL A 38 0.17 -19.70 -5.40
C VAL A 38 1.68 -19.65 -5.59
N ARG A 39 2.45 -20.34 -4.74
CA ARG A 39 3.92 -20.44 -4.86
C ARG A 39 4.37 -20.92 -6.24
N LYS A 40 3.68 -21.90 -6.82
CA LYS A 40 3.99 -22.40 -8.18
C LYS A 40 3.66 -21.40 -9.29
N SER A 41 2.59 -20.62 -9.15
CA SER A 41 2.17 -19.64 -10.16
C SER A 41 2.91 -18.30 -10.08
N LEU A 42 3.55 -18.02 -8.95
CA LEU A 42 4.12 -16.71 -8.68
C LEU A 42 5.34 -16.39 -9.57
N PRO A 43 6.28 -17.32 -9.84
CA PRO A 43 7.44 -17.05 -10.69
C PRO A 43 7.06 -16.51 -12.08
N GLU A 44 6.05 -17.10 -12.71
CA GLU A 44 5.53 -16.66 -14.02
C GLU A 44 5.02 -15.21 -13.97
N LYS A 45 4.25 -14.87 -12.93
CA LYS A 45 3.75 -13.50 -12.72
C LYS A 45 4.88 -12.51 -12.46
N LEU A 46 5.87 -12.93 -11.67
CA LEU A 46 7.03 -12.10 -11.31
C LEU A 46 8.00 -11.86 -12.47
N ALA A 47 8.03 -12.74 -13.48
CA ALA A 47 8.89 -12.56 -14.67
C ALA A 47 8.65 -11.23 -15.39
N SER A 48 7.44 -10.67 -15.30
CA SER A 48 7.08 -9.35 -15.85
C SER A 48 7.60 -8.15 -15.04
N LEU A 49 8.08 -8.37 -13.82
CA LEU A 49 8.54 -7.30 -12.93
C LEU A 49 10.05 -7.16 -13.08
N GLU A 50 10.51 -6.43 -14.10
CA GLU A 50 11.92 -6.06 -14.41
C GLU A 50 12.86 -5.95 -13.18
N GLY A 51 13.31 -7.09 -12.65
CA GLY A 51 14.06 -7.17 -11.39
C GLY A 51 13.36 -6.60 -10.14
N GLY A 52 12.09 -6.17 -10.20
CA GLY A 52 11.35 -5.60 -9.09
C GLY A 52 11.70 -4.15 -8.71
N GLN A 53 12.42 -3.40 -9.56
CA GLN A 53 12.92 -2.05 -9.23
C GLN A 53 11.80 -1.06 -8.84
N ARG A 54 10.60 -1.23 -9.41
CA ARG A 54 9.44 -0.35 -9.19
C ARG A 54 8.46 -0.88 -8.14
N VAL A 55 8.74 -2.02 -7.51
CA VAL A 55 7.80 -2.67 -6.56
C VAL A 55 7.54 -1.79 -5.34
N ASP A 56 8.55 -1.11 -4.81
CA ASP A 56 8.38 -0.17 -3.70
C ASP A 56 7.47 1.00 -4.07
N GLU A 57 7.70 1.59 -5.25
CA GLU A 57 6.88 2.69 -5.76
C GLU A 57 5.44 2.24 -6.02
N TRP A 58 5.26 1.12 -6.71
CA TRP A 58 3.96 0.53 -6.97
C TRP A 58 3.22 0.23 -5.67
N ALA A 59 3.88 -0.40 -4.68
CA ALA A 59 3.27 -0.69 -3.39
C ALA A 59 2.81 0.58 -2.67
N ARG A 60 3.63 1.65 -2.70
CA ARG A 60 3.22 2.96 -2.15
C ARG A 60 2.00 3.53 -2.87
N ARG A 61 1.96 3.47 -4.21
CA ARG A 61 0.82 3.94 -5.02
C ARG A 61 -0.46 3.15 -4.70
N VAL A 62 -0.37 1.83 -4.56
CA VAL A 62 -1.49 0.95 -4.19
C VAL A 62 -2.03 1.33 -2.81
N VAL A 63 -1.15 1.46 -1.80
CA VAL A 63 -1.55 1.82 -0.43
C VAL A 63 -2.25 3.18 -0.41
N ARG A 64 -1.67 4.21 -1.05
CA ARG A 64 -2.30 5.54 -1.12
C ARG A 64 -3.65 5.50 -1.82
N THR A 65 -3.76 4.76 -2.92
CA THR A 65 -5.03 4.60 -3.65
C THR A 65 -6.09 3.94 -2.76
N ALA A 66 -5.73 2.88 -2.03
CA ALA A 66 -6.63 2.20 -1.11
C ALA A 66 -7.08 3.11 0.04
N GLN A 67 -6.18 3.91 0.61
CA GLN A 67 -6.50 4.88 1.65
C GLN A 67 -7.49 5.95 1.15
N ARG A 68 -7.24 6.51 -0.04
CA ARG A 68 -8.12 7.51 -0.66
C ARG A 68 -9.49 6.93 -1.01
N ALA A 69 -9.54 5.71 -1.53
CA ALA A 69 -10.78 5.01 -1.82
C ALA A 69 -11.58 4.72 -0.53
N GLY A 70 -10.90 4.25 0.53
CA GLY A 70 -11.53 4.02 1.83
C GLY A 70 -12.08 5.31 2.46
N LEU A 71 -11.34 6.42 2.35
CA LEU A 71 -11.81 7.73 2.78
C LEU A 71 -13.06 8.16 1.99
N LEU A 72 -13.06 8.04 0.66
CA LEU A 72 -14.25 8.37 -0.14
C LEU A 72 -15.45 7.49 0.21
N ALA A 73 -15.25 6.20 0.47
CA ALA A 73 -16.33 5.28 0.77
C ALA A 73 -16.92 5.49 2.18
N SER A 74 -16.12 5.97 3.13
CA SER A 74 -16.54 6.18 4.52
C SER A 74 -16.99 7.60 4.82
N ASP A 75 -16.57 8.58 4.01
CA ASP A 75 -16.75 10.02 4.22
C ASP A 75 -16.24 10.54 5.58
N ASP A 76 -15.43 9.74 6.30
CA ASP A 76 -14.89 10.08 7.62
C ASP A 76 -13.38 10.35 7.55
N LEU A 77 -13.05 11.63 7.48
CA LEU A 77 -11.66 12.09 7.47
C LEU A 77 -10.96 11.78 8.80
N HIS A 78 -11.64 11.91 9.93
CA HIS A 78 -11.03 11.79 11.25
C HIS A 78 -10.60 10.34 11.51
N VAL A 79 -11.48 9.37 11.24
CA VAL A 79 -11.18 7.93 11.37
C VAL A 79 -10.10 7.52 10.38
N SER A 80 -10.18 7.97 9.13
CA SER A 80 -9.17 7.67 8.10
C SER A 80 -7.79 8.20 8.49
N MET A 81 -7.71 9.43 9.01
CA MET A 81 -6.47 10.03 9.51
C MET A 81 -5.94 9.29 10.73
N THR A 82 -6.81 8.95 11.68
CA THR A 82 -6.43 8.19 12.88
C THR A 82 -5.82 6.84 12.48
N ARG A 83 -6.39 6.17 11.47
CA ARG A 83 -5.89 4.90 10.96
C ARG A 83 -4.52 5.00 10.30
N VAL A 84 -4.25 6.08 9.58
CA VAL A 84 -2.95 6.35 8.92
C VAL A 84 -1.89 6.75 9.95
N LEU A 85 -2.25 7.59 10.92
CA LEU A 85 -1.35 8.12 11.94
C LEU A 85 -1.09 7.14 13.10
N GLY A 86 -2.00 6.17 13.32
CA GLY A 86 -1.97 5.27 14.49
C GLY A 86 -2.35 5.96 15.81
N ARG A 87 -2.81 7.21 15.75
CA ARG A 87 -3.21 8.06 16.89
C ARG A 87 -4.17 9.15 16.41
N PRO A 88 -4.92 9.82 17.30
CA PRO A 88 -5.78 10.93 16.91
C PRO A 88 -5.02 12.01 16.12
N PRO A 89 -5.64 12.60 15.09
CA PRO A 89 -4.99 13.61 14.27
C PRO A 89 -4.72 14.89 15.06
N SER A 90 -3.46 15.35 15.02
CA SER A 90 -3.04 16.69 15.42
C SER A 90 -2.33 17.36 14.25
N ARG A 91 -2.19 18.68 14.28
CA ARG A 91 -1.44 19.42 13.25
C ARG A 91 -0.02 18.88 13.10
N GLU A 92 0.67 18.65 14.21
CA GLU A 92 2.04 18.14 14.25
C GLU A 92 2.10 16.72 13.68
N ALA A 93 1.15 15.86 14.04
CA ALA A 93 1.07 14.49 13.55
C ALA A 93 0.83 14.44 12.03
N VAL A 94 -0.05 15.30 11.51
CA VAL A 94 -0.30 15.39 10.07
C VAL A 94 0.93 15.92 9.35
N VAL A 95 1.53 17.02 9.81
CA VAL A 95 2.72 17.63 9.17
C VAL A 95 3.92 16.69 9.14
N SER A 96 4.07 15.83 10.15
CA SER A 96 5.18 14.86 10.20
C SER A 96 4.97 13.62 9.32
N SER A 97 3.75 13.36 8.83
CA SER A 97 3.43 12.19 8.01
C SER A 97 3.19 12.57 6.55
N ILE A 98 4.00 12.00 5.64
CA ILE A 98 3.81 12.19 4.19
C ILE A 98 2.45 11.62 3.76
N ASP A 99 2.07 10.44 4.25
CA ASP A 99 0.83 9.79 3.83
C ASP A 99 -0.41 10.47 4.41
N ALA A 100 -0.34 11.02 5.64
CA ALA A 100 -1.44 11.81 6.19
C ALA A 100 -1.63 13.13 5.42
N ARG A 101 -0.55 13.82 5.07
CA ARG A 101 -0.63 15.02 4.21
C ARG A 101 -1.21 14.69 2.84
N ASP A 102 -0.76 13.61 2.21
CA ASP A 102 -1.27 13.16 0.92
C ASP A 102 -2.78 12.91 0.97
N LEU A 103 -3.25 12.23 2.00
CA LEU A 103 -4.67 11.94 2.19
C LEU A 103 -5.50 13.21 2.42
N LEU A 104 -4.97 14.17 3.20
CA LEU A 104 -5.63 15.45 3.47
C LEU A 104 -5.71 16.31 2.20
N LEU A 105 -4.60 16.42 1.47
CA LEU A 105 -4.54 17.15 0.20
C LEU A 105 -5.46 16.54 -0.84
N PHE A 106 -5.53 15.21 -0.90
CA PHE A 106 -6.50 14.51 -1.73
C PHE A 106 -7.94 14.90 -1.34
N TRP A 107 -8.29 14.83 -0.05
CA TRP A 107 -9.64 15.15 0.42
C TRP A 107 -10.12 16.55 0.04
N LEU A 108 -9.21 17.53 0.12
CA LEU A 108 -9.44 18.92 -0.23
C LEU A 108 -9.35 19.19 -1.74
N SER A 109 -8.91 18.21 -2.53
CA SER A 109 -8.72 18.41 -3.97
C SER A 109 -10.04 18.57 -4.74
N PRO A 110 -10.04 19.28 -5.87
CA PRO A 110 -11.21 19.36 -6.76
C PRO A 110 -11.71 17.99 -7.22
N VAL A 111 -10.81 17.02 -7.38
CA VAL A 111 -11.16 15.65 -7.78
C VAL A 111 -11.97 14.96 -6.69
N ALA A 112 -11.53 15.01 -5.43
CA ALA A 112 -12.27 14.40 -4.33
C ALA A 112 -13.59 15.11 -4.07
N LEU A 113 -13.63 16.45 -4.14
CA LEU A 113 -14.87 17.22 -4.06
C LEU A 113 -15.86 16.81 -5.16
N GLY A 114 -15.40 16.72 -6.42
CA GLY A 114 -16.23 16.29 -7.54
C GLY A 114 -16.74 14.86 -7.39
N LEU A 115 -15.92 13.94 -6.87
CA LEU A 115 -16.34 12.57 -6.58
C LEU A 115 -17.38 12.53 -5.47
N ARG A 116 -17.16 13.27 -4.36
CA ARG A 116 -18.13 13.35 -3.26
C ARG A 116 -19.48 13.89 -3.71
N LYS A 117 -19.49 14.95 -4.53
CA LYS A 117 -20.73 15.47 -5.14
C LYS A 117 -21.46 14.41 -5.96
N LYS A 118 -20.74 13.70 -6.84
CA LYS A 118 -21.32 12.62 -7.66
C LYS A 118 -21.84 11.44 -6.84
N LEU A 119 -21.27 11.21 -5.67
CA LEU A 119 -21.68 10.16 -4.74
C LEU A 119 -22.77 10.62 -3.75
N GLY A 120 -23.18 11.89 -3.78
CA GLY A 120 -24.16 12.45 -2.83
C GLY A 120 -23.62 12.66 -1.42
N LEU A 121 -22.29 12.73 -1.26
CA LEU A 121 -21.60 12.95 0.03
C LEU A 121 -21.29 14.43 0.31
N ALA A 122 -21.42 15.28 -0.70
CA ALA A 122 -21.20 16.72 -0.57
C ALA A 122 -22.14 17.49 -1.51
N GLU A 123 -22.56 18.68 -1.08
CA GLU A 123 -23.39 19.62 -1.86
C GLU A 123 -22.56 20.46 -2.83
#